data_AF-A0A933U6Y5-F1
#
_entry.id   AF-A0A933U6Y5-F1
#
_cell.length_a   1.000
_cell.length_b   1.000
_cell.length_c   1.000
_cell.angle_alpha   90.00
_cell.angle_beta   90.00
_cell.angle_gamma   90.00
#
_symmetry.space_group_name_H-M   'P 1'
#
loop_
_entity.id
_entity.type
_entity.pdbx_description
1 polymer ?
#
loop_
_entity_poly.entity_id
_entity_poly.type
_entity_poly.pdbx_seq_one_letter_code
_entity_poly.pdbx_strand_id
1 'polypeptide(L)'
;MNTASIAAQSQAQSNLRAHTASVRTWLVSTRCAILACAAIWLAYGFRVGADLGPYHMFEVVFFTGAVVLVTGVAWLLPFLGALLCMGASVASWLFLDTTPINALLAVPAFVLACLLLHRWHVERDAQPA
;
A
#
# COMPACT_ATOMS: atom_id res chain seq x y z
N MET A 1 31.63 -34.93 12.52
CA MET A 1 30.63 -34.15 11.76
C MET A 1 29.52 -35.13 11.42
N ASN A 2 28.37 -35.06 12.10
CA ASN A 2 27.36 -36.12 12.07
C ASN A 2 26.31 -35.82 10.99
N THR A 3 25.76 -36.86 10.36
CA THR A 3 24.71 -36.75 9.33
C THR A 3 23.51 -35.89 9.75
N ALA A 4 23.19 -35.85 11.05
CA ALA A 4 22.19 -34.97 11.64
C ALA A 4 22.52 -33.46 11.51
N SER A 5 23.80 -33.06 11.59
CA SER A 5 24.18 -31.65 11.40
C SER A 5 24.10 -31.22 9.93
N ILE A 6 24.31 -32.15 9.00
CA ILE A 6 24.21 -31.91 7.56
C ILE A 6 22.74 -31.77 7.14
N ALA A 7 21.86 -32.63 7.65
CA ALA A 7 20.41 -32.54 7.43
C ALA A 7 19.82 -31.26 8.04
N ALA A 8 20.24 -30.86 9.24
CA ALA A 8 19.82 -29.61 9.85
C ALA A 8 20.29 -28.37 9.05
N GLN A 9 21.50 -28.40 8.49
CA GLN A 9 22.01 -27.32 7.63
C GLN A 9 21.30 -27.23 6.28
N SER A 10 21.03 -28.36 5.63
CA SER A 10 20.30 -28.35 4.36
C SER A 10 18.86 -27.88 4.53
N GLN A 11 18.21 -28.25 5.64
CA GLN A 11 16.87 -27.81 6.00
C GLN A 11 16.83 -26.33 6.42
N ALA A 12 17.87 -25.85 7.12
CA ALA A 12 18.01 -24.42 7.42
C ALA A 12 18.21 -23.58 6.15
N GLN A 13 19.03 -24.06 5.19
CA GLN A 13 19.21 -23.38 3.90
C GLN A 13 17.96 -23.41 3.02
N SER A 14 17.19 -24.51 3.00
CA SER A 14 15.92 -24.56 2.28
C SER A 14 14.88 -23.63 2.90
N ASN A 15 14.80 -23.58 4.22
CA ASN A 15 13.90 -22.68 4.95
C ASN A 15 14.26 -21.21 4.72
N LEU A 16 15.55 -20.85 4.75
CA LEU A 16 16.02 -19.50 4.42
C LEU A 16 15.67 -19.10 2.99
N ARG A 17 15.91 -19.98 2.00
CA ARG A 17 15.56 -19.72 0.60
C ARG A 17 14.05 -19.56 0.39
N ALA A 18 13.25 -20.42 1.02
CA ALA A 18 11.79 -20.33 0.98
C ALA A 18 11.29 -19.01 1.60
N HIS A 19 11.87 -18.60 2.72
CA HIS A 19 11.53 -17.34 3.39
C HIS A 19 11.93 -16.12 2.56
N THR A 20 13.09 -16.16 1.90
CA THR A 20 13.54 -15.09 1.01
C THR A 20 12.65 -14.96 -0.23
N ALA A 21 12.23 -16.09 -0.81
CA ALA A 21 11.31 -16.11 -1.95
C ALA A 21 9.90 -15.63 -1.57
N SER A 22 9.41 -16.00 -0.38
CA SER A 22 8.10 -15.56 0.12
C SER A 22 8.09 -14.05 0.35
N VAL A 23 9.13 -13.49 0.99
CA VAL A 23 9.28 -12.05 1.22
C VAL A 23 9.35 -11.27 -0.09
N ARG A 24 10.11 -11.78 -1.08
CA ARG A 24 10.20 -11.14 -2.41
C ARG A 24 8.85 -11.11 -3.13
N THR A 25 8.14 -12.23 -3.16
CA THR A 25 6.80 -12.32 -3.81
C THR A 25 5.82 -11.39 -3.12
N TRP A 26 5.90 -11.32 -1.79
CA TRP A 26 5.07 -10.44 -0.97
C TRP A 26 5.33 -8.96 -1.26
N LEU A 27 6.60 -8.53 -1.30
CA LEU A 27 6.98 -7.13 -1.65
C LEU A 27 6.49 -6.72 -3.04
N VAL A 28 6.52 -7.63 -4.02
CA VAL A 28 5.97 -7.37 -5.36
C VAL A 28 4.45 -7.20 -5.29
N SER A 29 3.76 -8.07 -4.54
CA SER A 29 2.31 -7.96 -4.33
C SER A 29 1.92 -6.63 -3.69
N THR A 30 2.63 -6.20 -2.64
CA THR A 30 2.39 -4.91 -1.98
C THR A 30 2.57 -3.73 -2.93
N ARG A 31 3.61 -3.76 -3.78
CA ARG A 31 3.85 -2.73 -4.81
C ARG A 31 2.71 -2.66 -5.83
N CYS A 32 2.23 -3.82 -6.30
CA CYS A 32 1.08 -3.87 -7.18
C CYS A 32 -0.19 -3.32 -6.49
N ALA A 33 -0.39 -3.62 -5.20
CA ALA A 33 -1.52 -3.11 -4.43
C ALA A 33 -1.48 -1.57 -4.29
N ILE A 34 -0.30 -0.98 -4.07
CA ILE A 34 -0.12 0.48 -4.05
C ILE A 34 -0.54 1.07 -5.41
N LEU A 35 -0.04 0.53 -6.52
CA LEU A 35 -0.35 1.03 -7.86
C LEU A 35 -1.83 0.84 -8.23
N ALA A 36 -2.43 -0.29 -7.87
CA ALA A 36 -3.85 -0.56 -8.10
C ALA A 36 -4.74 0.42 -7.33
N CYS A 37 -4.42 0.68 -6.05
CA CYS A 37 -5.14 1.64 -5.24
C CYS A 37 -5.02 3.06 -5.81
N ALA A 38 -3.82 3.46 -6.24
CA ALA A 38 -3.60 4.75 -6.89
C ALA A 38 -4.42 4.89 -8.18
N ALA A 39 -4.47 3.85 -9.01
CA ALA A 39 -5.27 3.83 -10.23
C ALA A 39 -6.77 4.01 -9.95
N ILE A 40 -7.32 3.36 -8.91
CA ILE A 40 -8.72 3.52 -8.51
C ILE A 40 -9.01 4.96 -8.08
N TRP A 41 -8.13 5.54 -7.26
CA TRP A 41 -8.28 6.93 -6.82
C TRP A 41 -8.21 7.90 -8.01
N LEU A 42 -7.25 7.74 -8.92
CA LEU A 42 -7.15 8.57 -10.12
C LEU A 42 -8.38 8.46 -11.01
N ALA A 43 -8.87 7.23 -11.25
CA ALA A 43 -10.08 7.01 -12.04
C ALA A 43 -11.31 7.70 -11.43
N TYR A 44 -11.43 7.67 -10.10
CA TYR A 44 -12.47 8.40 -9.38
C TYR A 44 -12.32 9.93 -9.53
N GLY A 45 -11.11 10.47 -9.30
CA GLY A 45 -10.84 11.90 -9.43
C GLY A 45 -11.13 12.43 -10.83
N PHE A 46 -10.75 11.69 -11.89
CA PHE A 46 -11.07 12.06 -13.27
C PHE A 46 -12.56 12.01 -13.58
N ARG A 47 -13.27 11.00 -13.07
CA ARG A 47 -14.73 10.91 -13.23
C ARG A 47 -15.43 12.10 -12.57
N VAL A 48 -15.10 12.38 -11.31
CA VAL A 48 -15.67 13.52 -10.57
C VAL A 48 -15.35 14.84 -11.26
N GLY A 49 -14.13 14.99 -11.77
CA GLY A 49 -13.72 16.14 -12.57
C GLY A 49 -14.52 16.32 -13.86
N ALA A 50 -14.81 15.22 -14.57
CA ALA A 50 -15.64 15.26 -15.78
C ALA A 50 -17.09 15.63 -15.47
N ASP A 51 -17.64 15.14 -14.34
CA ASP A 51 -19.01 15.39 -13.93
C ASP A 51 -19.22 16.84 -13.42
N LEU A 52 -18.21 17.43 -12.75
CA LEU A 52 -18.28 18.79 -12.16
C LEU A 52 -17.93 19.93 -13.15
N GLY A 53 -17.34 19.61 -14.31
CA GLY A 53 -17.02 20.58 -15.35
C GLY A 53 -15.72 21.38 -15.13
N PRO A 54 -15.41 22.33 -16.04
CA PRO A 54 -14.06 22.92 -16.16
C PRO A 54 -13.64 23.81 -14.99
N TYR A 55 -14.58 24.30 -14.18
CA TYR A 55 -14.28 25.14 -13.01
C TYR A 55 -13.63 24.35 -11.86
N HIS A 56 -13.73 23.02 -11.87
CA HIS A 56 -13.14 22.13 -10.86
C HIS A 56 -11.80 21.52 -11.31
N MET A 57 -11.23 21.96 -12.44
CA MET A 57 -9.93 21.48 -12.95
C MET A 57 -8.80 21.60 -11.93
N PHE A 58 -8.80 22.66 -11.11
CA PHE A 58 -7.82 22.85 -10.04
C PHE A 58 -7.91 21.74 -8.99
N GLU A 59 -9.13 21.37 -8.56
CA GLU A 59 -9.37 20.34 -7.55
C GLU A 59 -8.93 18.96 -8.07
N VAL A 60 -9.21 18.67 -9.35
CA VAL A 60 -8.80 17.42 -10.00
C VAL A 60 -7.28 17.32 -10.07
N VAL A 61 -6.59 18.38 -10.53
CA VAL A 61 -5.13 18.40 -10.60
C VAL A 61 -4.50 18.28 -9.21
N PHE A 62 -5.06 18.98 -8.21
CA PHE A 62 -4.60 18.89 -6.83
C PHE A 62 -4.77 17.47 -6.26
N PHE A 63 -5.94 16.86 -6.46
CA PHE A 63 -6.22 15.49 -6.03
C PHE A 63 -5.32 14.47 -6.72
N THR A 64 -5.13 14.57 -8.04
CA THR A 64 -4.18 13.73 -8.79
C THR A 64 -2.75 13.87 -8.25
N GLY A 65 -2.31 15.11 -7.99
CA GLY A 65 -1.01 15.38 -7.38
C GLY A 65 -0.87 14.74 -6.00
N ALA A 66 -1.90 14.83 -5.16
CA ALA A 66 -1.93 14.21 -3.84
C ALA A 66 -1.83 12.68 -3.92
N VAL A 67 -2.55 12.04 -4.85
CA VAL A 67 -2.49 10.58 -5.06
C VAL A 67 -1.09 10.14 -5.49
N VAL A 68 -0.44 10.87 -6.41
CA VAL A 68 0.93 10.56 -6.85
C VAL A 68 1.91 10.74 -5.69
N LEU A 69 1.77 11.81 -4.90
CA LEU A 69 2.63 12.06 -3.74
C LEU A 69 2.50 10.96 -2.69
N VAL A 70 1.26 10.61 -2.29
CA VAL A 70 1.00 9.54 -1.31
C VAL A 70 1.51 8.19 -1.83
N THR A 71 1.34 7.92 -3.13
CA THR A 71 1.88 6.71 -3.77
C THR A 71 3.40 6.66 -3.69
N GLY A 72 4.08 7.77 -3.98
CA GLY A 72 5.54 7.87 -3.87
C GLY A 72 6.03 7.69 -2.43
N VAL A 73 5.34 8.29 -1.46
CA VAL A 73 5.65 8.12 -0.04
C VAL A 73 5.44 6.68 0.41
N ALA A 74 4.31 6.05 0.05
CA ALA A 74 4.03 4.65 0.37
C ALA A 74 5.02 3.67 -0.28
N TRP A 75 5.59 4.05 -1.42
CA TRP A 75 6.61 3.26 -2.09
C TRP A 75 7.95 3.25 -1.33
N LEU A 76 8.39 4.44 -0.90
CA LEU A 76 9.69 4.68 -0.27
C LEU A 76 9.69 4.43 1.25
N LEU A 77 8.64 4.87 1.95
CA LEU A 77 8.53 4.91 3.40
C LEU A 77 7.21 4.25 3.82
N PRO A 78 7.18 2.92 4.03
CA PRO A 78 5.92 2.19 4.22
C PRO A 78 5.16 2.64 5.48
N PHE A 79 5.85 2.98 6.57
CA PHE A 79 5.19 3.48 7.79
C PHE A 79 4.50 4.84 7.56
N LEU A 80 5.20 5.79 6.95
CA LEU A 80 4.66 7.12 6.65
C LEU A 80 3.51 7.02 5.64
N GLY A 81 3.66 6.16 4.62
CA GLY A 81 2.60 5.86 3.67
C GLY A 81 1.37 5.27 4.34
N ALA A 82 1.54 4.35 5.29
CA ALA A 82 0.41 3.77 6.03
C ALA A 82 -0.35 4.82 6.84
N LEU A 83 0.35 5.74 7.51
CA LEU A 83 -0.27 6.85 8.24
C LEU A 83 -1.09 7.75 7.32
N LEU A 84 -0.54 8.09 6.14
CA LEU A 84 -1.24 8.90 5.14
C LEU A 84 -2.48 8.18 4.59
N CYS A 85 -2.38 6.88 4.28
CA CYS A 85 -3.51 6.09 3.80
C CYS A 85 -4.59 5.89 4.87
N MET A 86 -4.20 5.72 6.13
CA MET A 86 -5.14 5.62 7.25
C MET A 86 -5.85 6.95 7.51
N GLY A 87 -5.11 8.06 7.47
CA GLY A 87 -5.68 9.41 7.51
C GLY A 87 -6.63 9.69 6.34
N ALA A 88 -6.25 9.29 5.12
CA ALA A 88 -7.10 9.40 3.93
C ALA A 88 -8.37 8.55 4.04
N SER A 89 -8.28 7.33 4.59
CA SER A 89 -9.44 6.48 4.86
C SER A 89 -10.39 7.13 5.88
N VAL A 90 -9.85 7.66 6.98
CA VAL A 90 -10.65 8.31 8.03
C VAL A 90 -11.27 9.60 7.50
N ALA A 91 -10.52 10.41 6.75
CA ALA A 91 -11.03 11.62 6.13
C ALA A 91 -12.13 11.30 5.10
N SER A 92 -11.96 10.25 4.31
CA SER A 92 -12.98 9.80 3.35
C SER A 92 -14.24 9.28 4.06
N TRP A 93 -14.09 8.65 5.23
CA TRP A 93 -15.22 8.18 6.02
C TRP A 93 -15.97 9.33 6.71
N LEU A 94 -15.26 10.33 7.23
CA LEU A 94 -15.83 11.43 8.01
C LEU A 94 -16.34 12.61 7.17
N PHE A 95 -15.69 12.94 6.06
CA PHE A 95 -15.98 14.16 5.30
C PHE A 95 -16.72 13.93 3.98
N LEU A 96 -16.75 12.71 3.43
CA LEU A 96 -17.43 12.40 2.17
C LEU A 96 -18.83 11.80 2.36
N ASP A 97 -19.54 12.29 3.37
CA ASP A 97 -20.83 11.78 3.89
C ASP A 97 -21.77 11.15 2.82
N THR A 98 -22.26 9.93 3.12
CA THR A 98 -23.52 9.32 2.62
C THR A 98 -23.69 8.82 1.17
N THR A 99 -22.64 8.54 0.38
CA THR A 99 -22.83 7.75 -0.86
C THR A 99 -22.02 6.46 -0.88
N PRO A 100 -22.60 5.33 -1.36
CA PRO A 100 -21.91 4.04 -1.41
C PRO A 100 -20.61 4.09 -2.24
N ILE A 101 -20.48 5.07 -3.14
CA ILE A 101 -19.29 5.30 -3.96
C ILE A 101 -18.10 5.76 -3.12
N ASN A 102 -18.31 6.53 -2.04
CA ASN A 102 -17.23 7.05 -1.21
C ASN A 102 -16.72 5.99 -0.22
N ALA A 103 -17.57 5.06 0.21
CA ALA A 103 -17.15 3.86 0.95
C ALA A 103 -16.18 2.98 0.12
N LEU A 104 -16.34 2.95 -1.21
CA LEU A 104 -15.43 2.25 -2.12
C LEU A 104 -14.03 2.88 -2.20
N LEU A 105 -13.83 4.10 -1.70
CA LEU A 105 -12.50 4.76 -1.63
C LEU A 105 -11.84 4.57 -0.26
N ALA A 106 -12.64 4.58 0.81
CA ALA A 106 -12.15 4.35 2.17
C ALA A 106 -11.59 2.93 2.34
N VAL A 107 -12.28 1.91 1.83
CA VAL A 107 -11.89 0.50 2.00
C VAL A 107 -10.52 0.19 1.36
N PRO A 108 -10.23 0.54 0.09
CA PRO A 108 -8.90 0.34 -0.48
C PRO A 108 -7.80 1.08 0.25
N ALA A 109 -8.06 2.31 0.72
CA ALA A 109 -7.08 3.08 1.48
C ALA A 109 -6.75 2.42 2.83
N PHE A 110 -7.76 1.89 3.53
CA PHE A 110 -7.58 1.14 4.76
C PHE A 110 -6.80 -0.17 4.54
N VAL A 111 -7.19 -0.97 3.54
CA VAL A 111 -6.50 -2.22 3.19
C VAL A 111 -5.04 -1.94 2.83
N LEU A 112 -4.78 -0.88 2.07
CA LEU A 112 -3.43 -0.47 1.71
C LEU A 112 -2.61 -0.05 2.95
N ALA A 113 -3.21 0.69 3.89
CA ALA A 113 -2.56 1.04 5.14
C ALA A 113 -2.15 -0.20 5.95
N CYS A 114 -3.03 -1.21 6.05
CA CYS A 114 -2.72 -2.48 6.70
C CYS A 114 -1.56 -3.22 6.02
N LEU A 115 -1.54 -3.28 4.69
CA LEU A 115 -0.47 -3.91 3.92
C LEU A 115 0.87 -3.19 4.10
N LEU A 116 0.86 -1.85 4.16
CA LEU A 116 2.04 -1.03 4.39
C LEU A 116 2.58 -1.14 5.82
N LEU A 117 1.70 -1.23 6.83
CA LEU A 117 2.08 -1.51 8.21
C LEU A 117 2.73 -2.89 8.34
N HIS A 118 2.13 -3.91 7.72
CA HIS A 118 2.73 -5.24 7.68
C HIS A 118 4.09 -5.22 6.97
N ARG A 119 4.24 -4.39 5.92
CA ARG A 119 5.51 -4.25 5.17
C ARG A 119 6.58 -3.67 6.06
N TRP A 120 6.23 -2.60 6.76
CA TRP A 120 7.14 -1.94 7.68
C TRP A 120 7.57 -2.88 8.81
N HIS A 121 6.65 -3.68 9.38
CA HIS A 121 7.01 -4.68 10.39
C HIS A 121 8.03 -5.69 9.86
N VAL A 122 7.76 -6.29 8.71
CA VAL A 122 8.67 -7.27 8.08
C VAL A 122 10.03 -6.65 7.75
N GLU A 123 10.07 -5.42 7.25
CA GLU A 123 11.31 -4.70 6.95
C GLU A 123 12.11 -4.35 8.22
N ARG A 124 11.42 -4.03 9.32
CA ARG A 124 12.04 -3.71 10.62
C ARG A 124 12.63 -4.95 11.30
N ASP A 125 11.92 -6.07 11.25
CA ASP A 125 12.38 -7.34 11.85
C ASP A 125 13.56 -7.96 11.07
N ALA A 126 13.74 -7.57 9.80
CA ALA A 126 14.84 -8.01 8.95
C ALA A 126 16.14 -7.20 9.11
N GLN A 127 16.13 -6.07 9.84
CA GLN A 127 17.34 -5.29 10.07
C GLN A 127 18.20 -5.95 11.17
N PRO A 128 19.49 -6.24 10.90
CA PRO A 128 20.39 -6.77 11.91
C PRO A 128 20.60 -5.73 13.02
N ALA A 129 20.49 -6.17 14.27
CA ALA A 129 20.72 -5.38 15.48
C ALA A 129 22.17 -4.87 15.58
#